data_AF-A0A2W6DH36-F1
#
_entry.id   AF-A0A2W6DH36-F1
#
_cell.length_a   1.000
_cell.length_b   1.000
_cell.length_c   1.000
_cell.angle_alpha   90.00
_cell.angle_beta   90.00
_cell.angle_gamma   90.00
#
_symmetry.space_group_name_H-M   'P 1'
#
loop_
_entity.id
_entity.type
_entity.pdbx_description
1 polymer ?
#
loop_
_entity_poly.entity_id
_entity_poly.type
_entity_poly.pdbx_seq_one_letter_code
_entity_poly.pdbx_strand_id
1 'polypeptide(L)'
;MGRLPRLDHRWFDLVAPRGEPDPVLPRIRAVAAGRVVRGGDALRSVSAPHLLGDRPVRMALRRLAREDLVFVPISGPPAIAPRGRRLLELADGEVATAPED
;
A
#
# COMPACT_ATOMS: atom_id res chain seq x y z
N MET A 1 13.58 -40.03 15.75
CA MET A 1 14.54 -38.94 15.45
C MET A 1 14.05 -38.18 14.24
N GLY A 2 13.43 -37.01 14.46
CA GLY A 2 12.78 -36.21 13.43
C GLY A 2 13.79 -35.42 12.60
N ARG A 3 13.68 -35.52 11.27
CA ARG A 3 14.46 -34.70 10.32
C ARG A 3 13.84 -33.31 10.27
N LEU A 4 14.64 -32.29 10.59
CA LEU A 4 14.29 -30.90 10.31
C LEU A 4 14.21 -30.71 8.78
N PRO A 5 13.14 -30.11 8.24
CA PRO A 5 13.07 -29.79 6.82
C PRO A 5 14.04 -28.66 6.50
N ARG A 6 14.80 -28.85 5.41
CA ARG A 6 15.73 -27.89 4.83
C ARG A 6 14.97 -26.59 4.50
N LEU A 7 15.44 -25.49 5.08
CA LEU A 7 14.98 -24.14 4.74
C LEU A 7 15.36 -23.85 3.29
N ASP A 8 14.36 -23.84 2.40
CA ASP A 8 14.51 -23.50 1.00
C ASP A 8 14.73 -21.97 0.87
N HIS A 9 15.79 -21.60 0.16
CA HIS A 9 16.29 -20.23 -0.01
C HIS A 9 15.47 -19.42 -1.04
N ARG A 10 14.14 -19.38 -0.93
CA ARG A 10 13.25 -18.67 -1.87
C ARG A 10 12.72 -17.33 -1.34
N TRP A 11 13.59 -16.51 -0.75
CA TRP A 11 13.19 -15.29 -0.04
C TRP A 11 13.33 -13.97 -0.82
N PHE A 12 13.74 -13.95 -2.10
CA PHE A 12 14.10 -12.68 -2.76
C PHE A 12 13.66 -12.46 -4.22
N ASP A 13 12.65 -13.16 -4.74
CA ASP A 13 12.10 -12.86 -6.09
C ASP A 13 10.71 -12.21 -6.06
N LEU A 14 10.60 -11.07 -5.37
CA LEU A 14 9.48 -10.13 -5.53
C LEU A 14 9.99 -8.75 -5.91
N VAL A 15 10.95 -8.69 -6.84
CA VAL A 15 11.14 -7.48 -7.64
C VAL A 15 10.09 -7.55 -8.73
N ALA A 16 9.00 -6.79 -8.57
CA ALA A 16 8.01 -6.62 -9.62
C ALA A 16 8.73 -6.27 -10.95
N PRO A 17 8.33 -6.86 -12.09
CA PRO A 17 8.99 -6.60 -13.37
C PRO A 17 9.01 -5.09 -13.63
N ARG A 18 10.21 -4.54 -13.89
CA ARG A 18 10.42 -3.14 -14.28
C ARG A 18 9.75 -2.90 -15.63
N GLY A 19 8.46 -2.57 -15.63
CA GLY A 19 7.71 -2.29 -16.86
C GLY A 19 6.21 -2.39 -16.73
N GLU A 20 5.69 -3.12 -15.73
CA GLU A 20 4.25 -3.08 -15.45
C GLU A 20 3.93 -1.76 -14.74
N PRO A 21 2.98 -0.94 -15.22
CA PRO A 21 2.61 0.28 -14.55
C PRO A 21 2.13 -0.10 -13.17
N ASP A 22 2.98 0.19 -12.18
CA ASP A 22 2.69 -0.06 -10.79
C ASP A 22 1.31 0.52 -10.49
N PRO A 23 0.28 -0.29 -10.19
CA PRO A 23 -1.09 0.20 -10.27
C PRO A 23 -1.38 1.07 -9.04
N VAL A 24 -1.01 2.34 -9.15
CA VAL A 24 -1.14 3.39 -8.13
C VAL A 24 -2.60 3.49 -7.69
N LEU A 25 -3.53 3.55 -8.65
CA LEU A 25 -4.96 3.71 -8.39
C LEU A 25 -5.56 2.56 -7.56
N PRO A 26 -5.41 1.27 -7.91
CA PRO A 26 -5.85 0.16 -7.06
C PRO A 26 -5.32 0.20 -5.62
N ARG A 27 -4.10 0.68 -5.40
CA ARG A 27 -3.52 0.76 -4.05
C ARG A 27 -4.05 1.94 -3.25
N ILE A 28 -4.24 3.09 -3.87
CA ILE A 28 -4.90 4.23 -3.23
C ILE A 28 -6.34 3.83 -2.86
N ARG A 29 -7.06 3.14 -3.75
CA ARG A 29 -8.40 2.59 -3.46
C ARG A 29 -8.37 1.63 -2.28
N ALA A 30 -7.38 0.74 -2.20
CA ALA A 30 -7.24 -0.18 -1.07
C ALA A 30 -7.01 0.55 0.26
N VAL A 31 -6.21 1.61 0.27
CA VAL A 31 -6.01 2.46 1.47
C VAL A 31 -7.29 3.23 1.81
N ALA A 32 -7.94 3.84 0.83
CA ALA A 32 -9.21 4.57 1.01
C ALA A 32 -10.32 3.68 1.60
N ALA A 33 -10.36 2.42 1.15
CA ALA A 33 -11.31 1.42 1.64
C ALA A 33 -10.91 0.79 2.99
N GLY A 34 -9.82 1.24 3.63
CA GLY A 34 -9.36 0.69 4.90
C GLY A 34 -8.88 -0.77 4.83
N ARG A 35 -8.59 -1.29 3.63
CA ARG A 35 -8.17 -2.69 3.43
C ARG A 35 -6.70 -2.94 3.74
N VAL A 36 -5.95 -1.88 3.98
CA VAL A 36 -4.54 -1.96 4.38
C VAL A 36 -4.47 -1.95 5.90
N VAL A 37 -4.12 -3.09 6.47
CA VAL A 37 -4.06 -3.31 7.92
C VAL A 37 -2.62 -3.37 8.40
N ARG A 38 -2.39 -3.02 9.67
CA ARG A 38 -1.10 -3.20 10.33
C ARG A 38 -1.07 -4.63 10.89
N GLY A 39 -0.18 -5.46 10.39
CA GLY A 39 0.00 -6.85 10.82
C GLY A 39 0.72 -6.97 12.15
N GLY A 40 0.39 -8.02 12.92
CA GLY A 40 0.93 -8.25 14.26
C GLY A 40 0.11 -7.56 15.35
N ASP A 41 0.43 -7.89 16.61
CA ASP A 41 -0.24 -7.36 17.79
C ASP A 41 -0.04 -5.84 17.82
N ALA A 42 -1.09 -5.10 17.43
CA ALA A 42 -1.03 -3.69 17.03
C ALA A 42 -0.46 -2.75 18.12
N LEU A 43 -0.34 -3.25 19.35
CA LEU A 43 0.11 -2.54 20.55
C LEU A 43 1.60 -2.71 20.90
N ARG A 44 2.36 -3.66 20.31
CA ARG A 44 3.71 -3.99 20.85
C ARG A 44 4.90 -3.97 19.88
N SER A 45 4.71 -3.84 18.57
CA SER A 45 5.85 -3.84 17.64
C SER A 45 5.88 -2.62 16.74
N VAL A 46 6.94 -1.81 16.86
CA VAL A 46 7.25 -0.66 15.99
C VAL A 46 7.48 -1.10 14.54
N SER A 47 7.89 -2.36 14.32
CA SER A 47 8.26 -2.91 13.01
C SER A 47 7.14 -3.74 12.33
N ALA A 48 5.90 -3.61 12.80
CA ALA A 48 4.75 -4.31 12.23
C ALA A 48 4.58 -4.00 10.72
N PRO A 49 4.47 -5.03 9.86
CA PRO A 49 4.28 -4.82 8.42
C PRO A 49 2.88 -4.27 8.14
N HIS A 50 2.74 -3.47 7.10
CA HIS A 50 1.43 -3.16 6.53
C HIS A 50 1.07 -4.22 5.50
N LEU A 51 -0.15 -4.75 5.60
CA LEU A 51 -0.64 -5.87 4.81
C LEU A 51 -1.87 -5.45 4.00
N LEU A 52 -1.95 -5.92 2.76
CA LEU A 52 -3.16 -5.89 1.94
C LEU A 52 -3.54 -7.36 1.66
N GLY A 53 -4.57 -7.85 2.33
CA GLY A 53 -4.75 -9.30 2.50
C GLY A 53 -3.54 -9.88 3.23
N ASP A 54 -2.91 -10.91 2.69
CA ASP A 54 -1.69 -11.53 3.25
C ASP A 54 -0.38 -10.97 2.68
N ARG A 55 -0.44 -9.92 1.85
CA ARG A 55 0.74 -9.40 1.14
C ARG A 55 1.32 -8.17 1.83
N PRO A 56 2.63 -8.13 2.12
CA PRO A 56 3.28 -6.94 2.65
C PRO A 56 3.37 -5.83 1.60
N VAL A 57 2.90 -4.63 1.93
CA VAL A 57 2.82 -3.48 1.01
C VAL A 57 3.70 -2.29 1.43
N ARG A 58 4.71 -2.52 2.29
CA ARG A 58 5.56 -1.46 2.87
C ARG A 58 6.22 -0.56 1.82
N MET A 59 6.83 -1.12 0.78
CA MET A 59 7.50 -0.33 -0.26
C MET A 59 6.51 0.47 -1.10
N ALA A 60 5.38 -0.15 -1.47
CA ALA A 60 4.31 0.52 -2.19
C ALA A 60 3.72 1.70 -1.39
N LEU A 61 3.44 1.51 -0.10
CA LEU A 61 2.97 2.59 0.77
C LEU A 61 3.99 3.72 0.92
N ARG A 62 5.28 3.40 1.07
CA ARG A 62 6.34 4.43 1.13
C ARG A 62 6.42 5.25 -0.14
N ARG A 63 6.26 4.62 -1.30
CA ARG A 63 6.21 5.32 -2.59
C ARG A 63 4.99 6.25 -2.67
N LEU A 64 3.80 5.75 -2.37
CA LEU A 64 2.58 6.56 -2.35
C LEU A 64 2.66 7.72 -1.35
N ALA A 65 3.27 7.50 -0.19
CA ALA A 65 3.49 8.54 0.82
C ALA A 65 4.47 9.62 0.34
N ARG A 66 5.55 9.22 -0.35
CA ARG A 66 6.50 10.16 -0.97
C ARG A 66 5.86 11.02 -2.06
N GLU A 67 4.81 10.51 -2.70
CA GLU A 67 4.03 11.22 -3.73
C GLU A 67 2.84 12.02 -3.13
N ASP A 68 2.72 12.09 -1.80
CA ASP A 68 1.62 12.71 -1.04
C ASP A 68 0.23 12.13 -1.35
N LEU A 69 0.17 10.86 -1.75
CA LEU A 69 -1.09 10.17 -2.10
C LEU A 69 -1.73 9.49 -0.89
N VAL A 70 -0.91 9.09 0.09
CA VAL A 70 -1.37 8.46 1.34
C VAL A 70 -0.56 8.97 2.53
N PHE A 71 -1.17 8.96 3.71
CA PHE A 71 -0.50 9.18 4.99
C PHE A 71 -0.23 7.84 5.67
N VAL A 72 1.01 7.60 6.08
CA VAL A 72 1.41 6.39 6.79
C VAL A 72 1.88 6.78 8.19
N PRO A 73 1.02 6.66 9.21
CA PRO A 73 1.39 7.02 10.57
C PRO A 73 2.40 6.02 11.16
N ILE A 74 3.08 6.45 12.23
CA ILE A 74 3.98 5.58 13.03
C ILE A 74 3.16 4.44 13.67
N SER A 75 1.93 4.74 14.08
CA SER A 75 0.97 3.80 14.67
C SER A 75 -0.41 3.94 14.00
N GLY A 76 -1.12 2.82 13.89
CA GLY A 76 -2.45 2.77 13.27
C GLY A 76 -2.45 2.50 11.77
N PRO A 77 -3.63 2.46 11.14
CA PRO A 77 -3.77 2.20 9.71
C PRO A 77 -3.36 3.41 8.87
N PRO A 78 -2.87 3.21 7.64
CA PRO A 78 -2.65 4.29 6.70
C PRO A 78 -3.99 4.91 6.26
N ALA A 79 -3.94 6.19 5.92
CA ALA A 79 -5.10 6.95 5.46
C ALA A 79 -4.81 7.57 4.09
N ILE A 80 -5.86 7.91 3.33
CA ILE A 80 -5.71 8.64 2.08
C ILE A 80 -5.37 10.10 2.35
N ALA A 81 -4.42 10.66 1.60
CA ALA A 81 -4.07 12.08 1.68
C ALA A 81 -4.96 12.91 0.72
N PRO A 82 -5.08 14.24 0.90
CA PRO A 82 -5.94 15.08 0.04
C PRO A 82 -5.65 14.93 -1.46
N ARG A 83 -4.37 14.87 -1.85
CA ARG A 83 -3.97 14.67 -3.25
C ARG A 83 -4.36 13.30 -3.78
N GLY A 84 -4.22 12.25 -2.97
CA GLY A 84 -4.70 10.91 -3.31
C GLY A 84 -6.21 10.85 -3.49
N ARG A 85 -6.97 11.57 -2.65
CA ARG A 85 -8.43 11.68 -2.77
C ARG A 85 -8.81 12.36 -4.09
N ARG A 86 -8.20 13.50 -4.40
CA ARG A 86 -8.43 14.21 -5.67
C ARG A 86 -8.11 13.33 -6.90
N LEU A 87 -7.06 12.52 -6.81
CA LEU A 87 -6.71 11.58 -7.87
C LEU A 87 -7.77 10.48 -8.05
N LEU A 88 -8.39 10.00 -6.97
CA LEU A 88 -9.52 9.08 -7.06
C LEU A 88 -10.73 9.75 -7.68
N GLU A 89 -11.09 10.96 -7.24
CA GLU A 89 -12.23 11.71 -7.78
C GLU A 89 -12.06 11.95 -9.30
N LEU A 90 -10.86 12.31 -9.76
CA LEU A 90 -10.55 12.43 -11.19
C LEU A 90 -10.67 11.09 -11.93
N ALA A 91 -10.19 10.01 -11.33
CA ALA A 91 -10.24 8.68 -11.94
C ALA A 91 -11.65 8.08 -11.98
N ASP A 92 -12.52 8.46 -11.04
CA ASP A 92 -13.93 8.06 -10.98
C ASP A 92 -14.83 8.98 -11.82
N GLY A 93 -14.28 10.06 -12.39
CA GLY A 93 -15.04 11.03 -13.21
C GLY A 93 -15.89 12.01 -12.40
N GLU A 94 -15.65 12.10 -11.09
CA GLU A 94 -16.41 12.93 -10.13
C GLU A 94 -15.98 14.40 -10.13
N VAL A 95 -14.80 14.72 -10.71
CA VAL A 95 -14.38 16.10 -10.94
C VAL A 95 -14.68 16.46 -12.38
N ALA A 96 -15.73 17.26 -12.60
CA ALA A 96 -15.88 18.00 -13.84
C ALA A 96 -14.59 18.80 -14.07
N THR A 97 -13.87 18.50 -15.14
CA THR A 97 -12.86 19.42 -15.67
C THR A 97 -13.56 20.75 -15.84
N ALA A 98 -13.17 21.75 -15.05
CA ALA A 98 -13.70 23.10 -15.23
C ALA A 98 -13.56 23.44 -16.72
N PRO A 99 -14.63 23.88 -17.41
CA PRO A 99 -14.48 24.31 -18.79
C PRO A 99 -13.47 25.45 -18.80
N GLU A 100 -12.40 25.27 -19.58
CA GLU A 100 -11.47 26.35 -19.91
C GLU A 100 -12.26 27.36 -20.77
N ASP A 101 -12.44 28.58 -20.24
CA ASP A 101 -12.91 29.77 -20.99
C ASP A 101 -11.81 30.30 -21.92
#